data_AF-A0A960ZVL9-F1
#
_entry.id   AF-A0A960ZVL9-F1
#
_cell.length_a   1.000
_cell.length_b   1.000
_cell.length_c   1.000
_cell.angle_alpha   90.00
_cell.angle_beta   90.00
_cell.angle_gamma   90.00
#
_symmetry.space_group_name_H-M   'P 1'
#
loop_
_entity.id
_entity.type
_entity.pdbx_description
1 polymer ?
#
loop_
_entity_poly.entity_id
_entity_poly.type
_entity_poly.pdbx_seq_one_letter_code
_entity_poly.pdbx_strand_id
1 'polypeptide(L)'
;MKYLATFFLVVLVRITVADTTTAPEGFTPLFDGKTWANWDHPAHLDGAWEIADGVIRLRTDEPPRMKGKDYNLSTQKHFKDFTLMVDW
;
A
#
# COMPACT_ATOMS: atom_id res chain seq x y z
N MET A 1 -23.00 43.87 30.34
CA MET A 1 -21.91 43.37 29.47
C MET A 1 -22.41 42.10 28.79
N LYS A 2 -22.60 42.14 27.47
CA LYS A 2 -23.12 41.03 26.66
C LYS A 2 -21.94 40.13 26.28
N TYR A 3 -21.84 38.93 26.84
CA TYR A 3 -20.89 37.91 26.36
C TYR A 3 -21.50 37.25 25.12
N LEU A 4 -20.97 37.60 23.95
CA LEU A 4 -21.26 36.94 22.70
C LEU A 4 -20.53 35.58 22.73
N ALA A 5 -21.26 34.50 22.94
CA ALA A 5 -20.69 33.15 22.91
C ALA A 5 -20.46 32.75 21.45
N THR A 6 -19.21 32.83 20.99
CA THR A 6 -18.80 32.35 19.67
C THR A 6 -18.79 30.83 19.66
N PHE A 7 -19.77 30.22 18.99
CA PHE A 7 -19.76 28.78 18.70
C PHE A 7 -18.80 28.49 17.55
N PHE A 8 -17.70 27.78 17.83
CA PHE A 8 -16.86 27.20 16.79
C PHE A 8 -17.52 25.91 16.28
N LEU A 9 -17.99 25.93 15.03
CA LEU A 9 -18.41 24.74 14.32
C LEU A 9 -17.16 23.98 13.83
N VAL A 10 -16.83 22.88 14.50
CA VAL A 10 -15.80 21.96 14.02
C VAL A 10 -16.45 21.01 13.02
N VAL A 11 -16.22 21.25 11.73
CA VAL A 11 -16.59 20.31 10.66
C VAL A 11 -15.55 19.21 10.61
N LEU A 12 -15.88 18.04 11.13
CA LEU A 12 -15.08 16.83 10.96
C LEU A 12 -15.26 16.32 9.52
N VAL A 13 -14.34 16.70 8.64
CA VAL A 13 -14.24 16.10 7.31
C VAL A 13 -13.73 14.67 7.48
N ARG A 14 -14.58 13.68 7.22
CA ARG A 14 -14.18 12.29 7.10
C ARG A 14 -13.44 12.15 5.77
N ILE A 15 -12.12 12.02 5.83
CA ILE A 15 -11.36 11.52 4.68
C ILE A 15 -11.68 10.02 4.60
N THR A 16 -12.60 9.64 3.73
CA THR A 16 -12.79 8.24 3.35
C THR A 16 -11.61 7.85 2.48
N VAL A 17 -10.79 6.92 2.95
CA VAL A 17 -9.84 6.21 2.09
C VAL A 17 -10.65 5.60 0.95
N ALA A 18 -10.26 5.87 -0.29
CA ALA A 18 -10.90 5.26 -1.45
C ALA A 18 -10.85 3.74 -1.26
N ASP A 19 -12.00 3.09 -1.37
CA ASP A 19 -12.07 1.64 -1.22
C ASP A 19 -11.56 0.99 -2.52
N THR A 20 -10.24 0.89 -2.65
CA THR A 20 -9.54 0.29 -3.81
C THR A 20 -9.76 -1.22 -3.92
N THR A 21 -10.63 -1.81 -3.07
CA THR A 21 -10.76 -3.26 -2.88
C THR A 21 -11.58 -3.97 -3.94
N THR A 22 -12.26 -3.25 -4.84
CA THR A 22 -13.01 -3.89 -5.94
C THR A 22 -12.26 -3.74 -7.26
N ALA A 23 -11.56 -4.81 -7.65
CA ALA A 23 -10.96 -4.89 -8.98
C ALA A 23 -12.05 -4.79 -10.06
N PRO A 24 -11.77 -4.16 -11.22
CA PRO A 24 -12.70 -4.15 -12.35
C PRO A 24 -13.06 -5.57 -12.80
N GLU A 25 -14.19 -5.72 -13.51
CA GLU A 25 -14.61 -7.01 -14.06
C GLU A 25 -13.49 -7.64 -14.91
N GLY A 26 -13.22 -8.93 -14.70
CA GLY A 26 -12.15 -9.66 -15.38
C GLY A 26 -10.76 -9.50 -14.77
N PHE A 27 -10.59 -8.66 -13.74
CA PHE A 27 -9.34 -8.53 -12.99
C PHE A 27 -9.39 -9.32 -11.68
N THR A 28 -8.25 -9.90 -11.30
CA THR A 28 -8.04 -10.51 -9.99
C THR A 28 -7.06 -9.64 -9.20
N PRO A 29 -7.40 -9.22 -7.97
CA PRO A 29 -6.50 -8.40 -7.17
C PRO A 29 -5.24 -9.20 -6.80
N LEU A 30 -4.06 -8.61 -7.04
CA LEU A 30 -2.77 -9.16 -6.61
C LEU A 30 -2.36 -8.69 -5.20
N PHE A 31 -2.91 -7.57 -4.75
CA PHE A 31 -2.65 -7.00 -3.43
C PHE A 31 -3.98 -6.74 -2.73
N ASP A 32 -4.07 -7.13 -1.45
CA ASP A 32 -5.27 -7.01 -0.62
C ASP A 32 -5.29 -5.69 0.20
N GLY A 33 -4.30 -4.82 0.00
CA GLY A 33 -4.12 -3.58 0.74
C GLY A 33 -3.43 -3.75 2.10
N LYS A 34 -3.06 -4.96 2.52
CA LYS A 34 -2.77 -5.25 3.94
C LYS A 34 -1.64 -6.24 4.17
N THR A 35 -1.44 -7.20 3.28
CA THR A 35 -0.55 -8.33 3.52
C THR A 35 0.34 -8.63 2.31
N TRP A 36 1.40 -9.38 2.58
CA TRP A 36 2.27 -9.96 1.55
C TRP A 36 1.70 -11.26 0.96
N ALA A 37 0.40 -11.55 1.13
CA ALA A 37 -0.21 -12.72 0.51
C ALA A 37 -0.03 -12.66 -1.01
N ASN A 38 0.43 -13.78 -1.60
CA ASN A 38 0.78 -13.91 -3.02
C ASN A 38 2.04 -13.15 -3.48
N TRP A 39 2.80 -12.56 -2.56
CA TRP A 39 4.10 -11.94 -2.82
C TRP A 39 5.24 -12.81 -2.28
N ASP A 40 6.32 -12.92 -3.05
CA ASP A 40 7.57 -13.52 -2.60
C ASP A 40 8.31 -12.48 -1.74
N HIS A 41 8.06 -12.53 -0.43
CA HIS A 41 8.57 -11.57 0.54
C HIS A 41 9.42 -12.27 1.62
N PRO A 42 10.66 -12.71 1.30
CA PRO A 42 11.58 -13.25 2.30
C PRO A 42 12.00 -12.15 3.29
N ALA A 43 12.36 -12.55 4.51
CA ALA A 43 12.60 -11.63 5.63
C ALA A 43 13.64 -10.52 5.36
N HIS A 44 14.61 -10.74 4.46
CA HIS A 44 15.57 -9.69 4.13
C HIS A 44 14.96 -8.51 3.36
N LEU A 45 13.73 -8.64 2.86
CA LEU A 45 12.98 -7.56 2.20
C LEU A 45 12.29 -6.61 3.18
N ASP A 46 12.11 -6.98 4.47
CA ASP A 46 11.45 -6.12 5.48
C ASP A 46 12.15 -4.76 5.66
N GLY A 47 13.45 -4.69 5.32
CA GLY A 47 14.22 -3.45 5.34
C GLY A 47 14.00 -2.54 4.13
N ALA A 48 13.55 -3.09 3.00
CA ALA A 48 13.42 -2.37 1.73
C ALA A 48 11.97 -2.08 1.35
N TRP A 49 11.04 -2.95 1.74
CA TRP A 49 9.62 -2.85 1.39
C TRP A 49 8.77 -2.74 2.64
N GLU A 50 7.72 -1.94 2.56
CA GLU A 50 6.70 -1.87 3.60
C GLU A 50 5.29 -1.76 2.99
N ILE A 51 4.31 -2.25 3.74
CA ILE A 51 2.90 -1.95 3.49
C ILE A 51 2.49 -0.86 4.48
N ALA A 52 2.13 0.31 3.96
CA ALA A 52 1.68 1.44 4.75
C ALA A 52 0.52 2.13 4.02
N ASP A 53 -0.52 2.49 4.78
CA ASP A 53 -1.69 3.23 4.28
C ASP A 53 -2.37 2.58 3.05
N GLY A 54 -2.36 1.24 2.99
CA GLY A 54 -2.96 0.50 1.88
C GLY A 54 -2.11 0.44 0.62
N VAL A 55 -0.81 0.74 0.70
CA VAL A 55 0.11 0.80 -0.43
C VAL A 55 1.39 0.02 -0.12
N ILE A 56 1.93 -0.69 -1.12
CA ILE A 56 3.28 -1.25 -1.08
C ILE A 56 4.25 -0.13 -1.48
N ARG A 57 5.21 0.21 -0.63
CA ARG A 57 6.21 1.24 -0.94
C ARG A 57 7.63 0.82 -0.64
N LEU A 58 8.56 1.37 -1.42
CA LEU A 58 9.98 1.26 -1.17
C LEU A 58 10.35 2.21 -0.03
N ARG A 59 11.10 1.71 0.94
CA ARG A 59 11.53 2.48 2.10
C ARG A 59 12.64 3.44 1.72
N THR A 60 12.47 4.72 2.09
CA THR A 60 13.52 5.73 1.90
C THR A 60 14.64 5.62 2.93
N ASP A 61 14.41 4.87 4.01
CA ASP A 61 15.33 4.62 5.11
C ASP A 61 15.87 3.17 5.09
N GLU A 62 15.92 2.53 3.93
CA GLU A 62 16.37 1.14 3.82
C GLU A 62 17.83 0.95 4.29
N PRO A 63 18.15 -0.15 5.00
CA PRO A 63 19.52 -0.45 5.40
C PRO A 63 20.38 -0.81 4.18
N PRO A 64 21.73 -0.77 4.30
CA PRO A 64 22.61 -1.19 3.21
C PRO A 64 22.31 -2.61 2.72
N ARG A 65 22.16 -2.76 1.40
CA ARG A 65 21.83 -4.04 0.78
C ARG A 65 22.96 -5.04 0.93
N MET A 66 22.61 -6.25 1.39
CA MET A 66 23.54 -7.37 1.45
C MET A 66 23.99 -7.80 0.05
N LYS A 67 25.31 -7.95 -0.13
CA LYS A 67 25.89 -8.44 -1.39
C LYS A 67 25.33 -9.82 -1.73
N GLY A 68 24.90 -10.00 -2.98
CA GLY A 68 24.38 -11.27 -3.50
C GLY A 68 22.93 -11.58 -3.11
N LYS A 69 22.20 -10.61 -2.53
CA LYS A 69 20.75 -10.73 -2.29
C LYS A 69 19.97 -9.89 -3.30
N ASP A 70 18.85 -10.43 -3.76
CA ASP A 70 17.87 -9.71 -4.57
C ASP A 70 16.89 -8.97 -3.66
N TYR A 71 16.56 -7.73 -4.02
CA TYR A 71 15.62 -6.86 -3.34
C TYR A 71 14.38 -6.54 -4.19
N ASN A 72 14.24 -7.19 -5.35
CA ASN A 72 13.01 -7.12 -6.14
C ASN A 72 11.88 -7.81 -5.38
N LEU A 73 10.70 -7.18 -5.40
CA LEU A 73 9.47 -7.78 -4.92
C LEU A 73 8.74 -8.41 -6.11
N SER A 74 8.47 -9.71 -6.03
CA SER A 74 7.82 -10.48 -7.11
C SER A 74 6.56 -11.17 -6.60
N THR A 75 5.62 -11.49 -7.49
CA THR A 75 4.50 -12.36 -7.15
C THR A 75 4.97 -13.80 -6.99
N GLN A 76 4.36 -14.58 -6.09
CA GLN A 76 4.62 -16.02 -5.96
C GLN A 76 4.16 -16.80 -7.20
N LYS A 77 3.08 -16.32 -7.83
CA LYS A 77 2.56 -16.89 -9.07
C LYS A 77 3.28 -16.29 -10.27
N HIS A 78 3.59 -17.12 -11.26
CA HIS A 78 4.09 -16.69 -12.56
C HIS A 78 2.94 -16.54 -13.56
N PHE A 79 3.00 -15.47 -14.36
CA PHE A 79 2.04 -15.17 -15.41
C PHE A 79 2.79 -15.06 -16.75
N LYS A 80 2.13 -15.46 -17.83
CA LYS A 80 2.69 -15.36 -19.18
C LYS A 80 1.93 -14.31 -20.00
N ASP A 81 0.66 -14.60 -20.26
CA ASP A 81 -0.22 -13.74 -21.05
C ASP A 81 -1.21 -13.05 -20.09
N PHE A 82 -0.99 -11.76 -19.81
CA PHE A 82 -1.80 -11.00 -18.85
C PHE A 82 -1.89 -9.52 -19.21
N THR A 83 -2.89 -8.86 -18.62
CA THR A 83 -2.97 -7.40 -18.54
C THR A 83 -2.78 -7.00 -17.08
N LEU A 84 -1.82 -6.12 -16.81
CA LEU A 84 -1.57 -5.58 -15.47
C LEU A 84 -2.12 -4.17 -15.37
N MET A 85 -2.85 -3.93 -14.28
CA MET A 85 -3.33 -2.61 -13.90
C MET A 85 -2.73 -2.28 -12.53
N VAL A 86 -2.07 -1.13 -12.43
CA VAL A 86 -1.34 -0.70 -11.23
C VAL A 86 -1.28 0.83 -11.17
N ASP A 87 -1.45 1.37 -9.96
CA ASP A 87 -1.12 2.75 -9.61
C ASP A 87 0.21 2.76 -8.82
N TRP A 88 1.01 3.83 -8.95
CA TRP A 88 2.35 3.94 -8.37
C TRP A 88 2.62 5.31 -7.75
#